data_AF-A0A430Q3U6-F1
#
_entry.id   AF-A0A430Q3U6-F1
#
_cell.length_a   1.000
_cell.length_b   1.000
_cell.length_c   1.000
_cell.angle_alpha   90.00
_cell.angle_beta   90.00
_cell.angle_gamma   90.00
#
_symmetry.space_group_name_H-M   'P 1'
#
loop_
_entity.id
_entity.type
_entity.pdbx_description
1 polymer ?
#
loop_
_entity_poly.entity_id
_entity_poly.type
_entity_poly.pdbx_seq_one_letter_code
_entity_poly.pdbx_strand_id
1 'polypeptide(L)' 'MTVRQIAERLAGYFSATSLTISMQDGEDAGQSVSLQSHDKVRDRVYRSHDVMSAEAKQLRQLYYQNTS' A
#
# COMPACT_ATOMS: atom_id res chain seq x y z
N MET A 1 8.60 -4.97 10.30
CA MET A 1 8.30 -5.33 8.90
C MET A 1 8.99 -4.32 8.00
N THR A 2 9.85 -4.76 7.10
CA THR A 2 10.65 -3.87 6.22
C THR A 2 10.07 -3.85 4.80
N VAL A 3 10.44 -2.84 4.00
CA VAL A 3 10.04 -2.74 2.58
C VAL A 3 10.44 -3.98 1.79
N ARG A 4 11.63 -4.54 2.07
CA ARG A 4 12.08 -5.80 1.45
C ARG A 4 11.13 -6.97 1.73
N GLN A 5 10.74 -7.16 2.99
CA GLN A 5 9.81 -8.24 3.38
C GLN A 5 8.42 -8.09 2.75
N ILE A 6 8.01 -6.85 2.50
CA ILE A 6 6.75 -6.53 1.81
C ILE A 6 6.87 -6.86 0.33
N ALA A 7 7.93 -6.36 -0.32
CA ALA A 7 8.15 -6.51 -1.76
C ALA A 7 8.21 -7.98 -2.20
N GLU A 8 8.97 -8.82 -1.48
CA GLU A 8 9.12 -10.25 -1.78
C GLU A 8 7.76 -10.98 -1.75
N ARG A 9 6.94 -10.70 -0.73
CA ARG A 9 5.63 -11.34 -0.56
C ARG A 9 4.59 -10.82 -1.55
N LEU A 10 4.59 -9.52 -1.87
CA LEU A 10 3.70 -8.97 -2.90
C LEU A 10 4.02 -9.53 -4.28
N ALA A 11 5.29 -9.60 -4.65
CA ALA A 11 5.71 -10.16 -5.94
C ALA A 11 5.24 -11.61 -6.08
N GLY A 12 5.40 -12.42 -5.04
CA GLY A 12 4.88 -13.79 -5.00
C GLY A 12 3.35 -13.85 -5.10
N TYR A 13 2.63 -13.05 -4.30
CA TYR A 13 1.16 -13.06 -4.27
C TYR A 13 0.54 -12.68 -5.62
N PHE A 14 1.08 -11.66 -6.29
CA PHE A 14 0.59 -11.21 -7.60
C PHE A 14 1.24 -11.92 -8.79
N SER A 15 2.11 -12.92 -8.55
CA SER A 15 2.91 -13.57 -9.60
C SER A 15 3.66 -12.57 -10.48
N ALA A 16 4.16 -11.48 -9.88
CA ALA A 16 4.85 -10.41 -10.57
C ALA A 16 6.36 -10.63 -10.58
N THR A 17 7.01 -10.28 -11.68
CA THR A 17 8.47 -10.45 -11.86
C THR A 17 9.27 -9.18 -11.54
N SER A 18 8.59 -8.03 -11.41
CA SER A 18 9.20 -6.74 -11.13
C SER A 18 8.30 -5.92 -10.20
N LEU A 19 8.93 -5.10 -9.36
CA LEU A 19 8.25 -4.18 -8.45
C LEU A 19 9.04 -2.87 -8.39
N THR A 20 8.33 -1.75 -8.31
CA THR A 20 8.91 -0.42 -8.19
C THR A 20 8.62 0.15 -6.81
N ILE A 21 9.65 0.72 -6.18
CA ILE A 21 9.54 1.46 -4.92
C ILE A 21 9.82 2.93 -5.23
N SER A 22 8.94 3.83 -4.80
CA SER A 22 9.09 5.28 -4.98
C SER A 22 8.83 6.00 -3.66
N MET A 23 9.61 7.04 -3.38
CA MET A 23 9.37 7.98 -2.28
C MET A 23 9.23 9.39 -2.86
N GLN A 24 8.18 10.11 -2.44
CA GLN A 24 7.92 11.49 -2.82
C GLN A 24 8.18 12.35 -1.59
N ASP A 25 9.43 12.77 -1.41
CA ASP A 25 9.87 13.56 -0.25
C ASP A 25 9.94 15.03 -0.64
N GLY A 26 8.90 15.79 -0.27
CA GLY A 26 8.73 17.20 -0.62
C GLY A 26 7.68 17.48 -1.69
N GLU A 27 7.18 18.72 -1.70
CA GLU A 27 6.13 19.19 -2.62
C GLU A 27 6.56 19.05 -4.09
N ASP A 28 7.79 19.43 -4.42
CA ASP A 28 8.35 19.30 -5.78
C ASP A 28 8.55 17.85 -6.22
N ALA A 29 8.60 16.90 -5.27
CA ALA A 29 8.64 15.47 -5.56
C ALA A 29 7.22 14.87 -5.76
N GLY A 30 6.17 15.68 -5.67
CA GLY A 30 4.77 15.27 -5.83
C GLY A 30 4.10 14.79 -4.56
N GLN A 31 4.67 15.06 -3.37
CA GLN A 31 4.09 14.64 -2.10
C GLN A 31 2.71 15.28 -1.86
N SER A 32 1.63 14.49 -1.94
CA SER A 32 0.26 15.00 -1.79
C SER A 32 -0.29 15.00 -0.36
N VAL A 33 0.37 14.27 0.56
CA VAL A 33 -0.03 14.19 1.97
C VAL A 33 1.12 14.67 2.84
N SER A 34 1.18 15.99 3.04
CA SER A 34 2.01 16.63 4.07
C SER A 34 1.27 16.58 5.40
N LEU A 35 1.45 15.51 6.18
CA LEU A 35 0.96 15.38 7.56
C LEU A 35 -0.47 15.94 7.81
N GLN A 36 -1.45 15.08 7.53
CA GLN A 36 -2.80 14.98 8.14
C GLN A 36 -3.94 15.97 7.81
N SER A 37 -3.75 17.18 7.27
CA SER A 37 -4.88 18.14 7.35
C SER A 37 -5.85 18.22 6.17
N HIS A 38 -5.47 17.96 4.91
CA HIS A 38 -6.39 18.26 3.79
C HIS A 38 -6.20 17.35 2.58
N ASP A 39 -7.05 16.32 2.41
CA ASP A 39 -7.10 15.57 1.14
C ASP A 39 -8.49 14.98 0.83
N LYS A 40 -9.53 15.83 0.88
CA LYS A 40 -10.86 15.49 0.33
C LYS A 40 -11.04 16.21 -1.00
N VAL A 41 -10.45 15.65 -2.06
CA VAL A 41 -10.69 16.09 -3.44
C VAL A 41 -12.10 15.64 -3.85
N ARG A 42 -12.91 16.60 -4.32
CA ARG A 42 -14.37 16.47 -4.51
C ARG A 42 -14.79 15.34 -5.46
N ASP A 43 -13.96 14.98 -6.44
CA ASP A 43 -14.27 14.00 -7.49
C ASP A 43 -13.41 12.73 -7.42
N ARG A 44 -12.80 12.44 -6.26
CA ARG A 44 -11.98 11.23 -6.10
C ARG A 44 -12.90 10.01 -5.94
N VAL A 45 -12.77 9.03 -6.85
CA VAL A 45 -13.42 7.73 -6.69
C VAL A 45 -12.71 6.98 -5.56
N TYR A 46 -13.34 6.92 -4.39
CA TYR A 46 -12.84 6.15 -3.26
C TYR A 46 -13.29 4.70 -3.36
N ARG A 47 -12.37 3.76 -3.08
CA ARG A 47 -12.73 2.36 -2.90
C ARG A 47 -13.65 2.21 -1.70
N SER A 48 -14.63 1.31 -1.75
CA SER A 48 -15.51 1.08 -0.61
C SER A 48 -14.74 0.49 0.57
N HIS A 49 -15.19 0.80 1.78
CA HIS A 49 -14.58 0.30 3.01
C HIS A 49 -14.53 -1.23 3.05
N ASP A 50 -15.60 -1.89 2.61
CA ASP A 50 -15.69 -3.36 2.60
C ASP A 50 -14.63 -3.99 1.70
N VAL A 51 -14.41 -3.44 0.50
CA VAL A 51 -13.37 -3.92 -0.42
C VAL A 51 -11.98 -3.73 0.18
N MET A 52 -11.70 -2.56 0.78
CA MET A 52 -10.40 -2.30 1.41
C MET A 52 -10.15 -3.20 2.63
N SER A 53 -11.19 -3.45 3.44
CA SER A 53 -11.07 -4.31 4.63
C SER A 53 -10.87 -5.79 4.25
N ALA A 54 -11.51 -6.26 3.17
CA ALA A 54 -11.33 -7.60 2.63
C ALA A 54 -9.90 -7.80 2.11
N GLU A 55 -9.38 -6.86 1.31
CA GLU A 55 -8.00 -6.88 0.81
C GLU A 55 -6.99 -6.85 1.97
N ALA A 56 -7.20 -5.97 2.96
CA ALA A 56 -6.34 -5.88 4.13
C ALA A 56 -6.32 -7.20 4.94
N LYS A 57 -7.46 -7.89 5.05
CA LYS A 57 -7.53 -9.21 5.72
C LYS A 57 -6.69 -10.26 4.99
N GLN A 58 -6.77 -10.31 3.66
CA GLN A 58 -5.97 -11.23 2.84
C GLN A 58 -4.47 -10.94 2.96
N LEU A 59 -4.09 -9.67 2.87
CA LEU A 59 -2.69 -9.25 3.03
C LEU A 59 -2.17 -9.56 4.44
N ARG A 60 -2.98 -9.34 5.49
CA ARG A 60 -2.58 -9.68 6.86
C ARG A 60 -2.30 -11.18 7.02
N GLN A 61 -3.09 -12.03 6.38
CA GLN A 61 -2.82 -13.47 6.37
C GLN A 61 -1.47 -13.77 5.70
N LEU A 62 -1.22 -13.19 4.52
CA LEU A 62 0.04 -13.32 3.77
C LEU A 62 1.28 -12.92 4.60
N TYR A 63 1.21 -11.85 5.39
CA TYR A 63 2.37 -11.33 6.13
C TYR A 63 2.63 -11.98 7.48
N TYR A 64 1.58 -12.46 8.17
CA TYR A 64 1.65 -12.84 9.58
C TYR A 64 1.34 -14.32 9.88
N GLN A 65 0.90 -15.12 8.91
CA GLN A 65 0.65 -16.56 9.14
C GLN A 65 1.90 -17.45 9.02
N ASN A 66 3.02 -16.94 8.48
CA ASN A 66 4.28 -17.68 8.32
C ASN A 66 5.33 -17.42 9.42
N THR A 67 4.91 -16.99 10.61
CA THR A 67 5.79 -17.01 11.79
C THR A 67 5.54 -18.29 12.57
N SER A 68 6.28 -19.35 12.23
CA SER A 68 6.52 -20.51 13.10
C SER A 68 7.85 -20.34 13.82
#